data_AF-A0A2E2V9U2-F1
#
_entry.id   AF-A0A2E2V9U2-F1
#
_cell.length_a   1.000
_cell.length_b   1.000
_cell.length_c   1.000
_cell.angle_alpha   90.00
_cell.angle_beta   90.00
_cell.angle_gamma   90.00
#
_symmetry.space_group_name_H-M   'P 1'
#
loop_
_entity.id
_entity.type
_entity.pdbx_description
1 polymer ?
#
loop_
_entity_poly.entity_id
_entity_poly.type
_entity_poly.pdbx_seq_one_letter_code
_entity_poly.pdbx_strand_id
1 'polypeptide(L)'
;MIITSLYTYLAILYRKKLPNIEWFFPAFLLGLVLPDIDTLSIEFKLLSLNSHNTFGHSIILALLIYLILLIVYEVNKKNKYLNLSNGLMLGMLLHIFSDSIISINPINVFWPLPFNSINLYDNILIHYYLKIYINIFLFFLFRYFFFYSIECNLNSKYKNGYLIKLLSFSMKIEYFIISLYIFTILLGLKNISNIIFNAGYCFSMLVVYIAIFKGWSSYNYLDDKKNIEKDLFSKEREMINLH
;
A
#
# COMPACT_ATOMS: atom_id res chain seq x y z
N MET A 1 -6.20 8.61 8.93
CA MET A 1 -4.79 8.77 8.49
C MET A 1 -4.50 7.57 7.64
N ILE A 2 -3.93 7.75 6.45
CA ILE A 2 -3.79 6.66 5.50
C ILE A 2 -2.35 6.17 5.57
N ILE A 3 -2.17 4.90 5.94
CA ILE A 3 -0.88 4.35 6.35
C ILE A 3 -0.51 3.15 5.46
N THR A 4 -1.08 3.06 4.25
CA THR A 4 -0.89 1.92 3.34
C THR A 4 0.57 1.57 3.10
N SER A 5 1.43 2.59 2.97
CA SER A 5 2.86 2.37 2.72
C SER A 5 3.57 1.71 3.90
N LEU A 6 3.10 1.91 5.13
CA LEU A 6 3.56 1.14 6.29
C LEU A 6 3.12 -0.31 6.21
N TYR A 7 1.87 -0.55 5.85
CA TYR A 7 1.35 -1.91 5.76
C TYR A 7 2.05 -2.71 4.65
N THR A 8 2.29 -2.10 3.49
CA THR A 8 3.04 -2.76 2.41
C THR A 8 4.51 -2.98 2.79
N TYR A 9 5.13 -2.04 3.51
CA TYR A 9 6.48 -2.22 4.07
C TYR A 9 6.54 -3.40 5.06
N LEU A 10 5.62 -3.46 6.02
CA LEU A 10 5.55 -4.56 6.98
C LEU A 10 5.29 -5.89 6.27
N ALA A 11 4.41 -5.92 5.27
CA ALA A 11 4.20 -7.12 4.45
C ALA A 11 5.47 -7.60 3.77
N ILE A 12 6.27 -6.68 3.22
CA ILE A 12 7.57 -7.01 2.62
C ILE A 12 8.54 -7.58 3.66
N LEU A 13 8.62 -6.99 4.85
CA LEU A 13 9.49 -7.49 5.93
C LEU A 13 9.07 -8.90 6.38
N TYR A 14 7.77 -9.14 6.53
CA TYR A 14 7.23 -10.40 7.02
C TYR A 14 6.95 -11.44 5.92
N ARG A 15 7.28 -11.14 4.66
CA ARG A 15 6.97 -12.03 3.51
C ARG A 15 7.42 -13.48 3.69
N LYS A 16 8.57 -13.71 4.33
CA LYS A 16 9.10 -15.06 4.59
C LYS A 16 8.24 -15.90 5.55
N LYS A 17 7.36 -15.27 6.33
CA LYS A 17 6.41 -15.93 7.22
C LYS A 17 5.05 -16.16 6.56
N LEU A 18 4.81 -15.56 5.40
CA LEU A 18 3.56 -15.72 4.65
C LEU A 18 3.62 -16.99 3.79
N PRO A 19 2.47 -17.59 3.44
CA PRO A 19 2.40 -18.70 2.52
C PRO A 19 3.12 -18.40 1.19
N ASN A 20 4.16 -19.18 0.89
CA ASN A 20 4.87 -19.12 -0.38
C ASN A 20 4.17 -19.99 -1.44
N ILE A 21 3.00 -19.52 -1.87
CA ILE A 21 2.16 -20.20 -2.87
C ILE A 21 1.74 -19.22 -3.96
N GLU A 22 1.52 -19.73 -5.17
CA GLU A 22 1.21 -18.92 -6.34
C GLU A 22 0.02 -17.98 -6.06
N TRP A 23 0.19 -16.70 -6.41
CA TRP A 23 -0.79 -15.61 -6.31
C TRP A 23 -1.12 -15.12 -4.89
N PHE A 24 -0.67 -15.80 -3.83
CA PHE A 24 -1.00 -15.38 -2.47
C PHE A 24 -0.37 -14.03 -2.11
N PHE A 25 0.95 -13.89 -2.21
CA PHE A 25 1.64 -12.67 -1.80
C PHE A 25 1.25 -11.41 -2.61
N PRO A 26 1.18 -11.42 -3.95
CA PRO A 26 0.71 -10.25 -4.69
C PRO A 26 -0.77 -9.93 -4.41
N ALA A 27 -1.62 -10.95 -4.17
CA ALA A 27 -3.00 -10.70 -3.73
C ALA A 27 -3.06 -10.11 -2.32
N PHE A 28 -2.18 -10.55 -1.42
CA PHE A 28 -2.05 -9.98 -0.08
C PHE A 28 -1.63 -8.51 -0.12
N LEU A 29 -0.61 -8.16 -0.93
CA LEU A 29 -0.23 -6.77 -1.17
C LEU A 29 -1.40 -5.96 -1.75
N LEU A 30 -2.14 -6.52 -2.71
CA LEU A 30 -3.32 -5.86 -3.27
C LEU A 30 -4.38 -5.62 -2.19
N GLY A 31 -4.67 -6.63 -1.36
CA GLY A 31 -5.62 -6.55 -0.26
C GLY A 31 -5.25 -5.50 0.79
N LEU A 32 -3.96 -5.26 1.03
CA LEU A 32 -3.50 -4.18 1.93
C LEU A 32 -3.72 -2.78 1.35
N VAL A 33 -3.75 -2.65 0.03
CA VAL A 33 -3.86 -1.34 -0.65
C VAL A 33 -5.32 -1.02 -1.00
N LEU A 34 -6.14 -2.06 -1.20
CA LEU A 34 -7.51 -1.96 -1.71
C LEU A 34 -8.45 -1.11 -0.85
N PRO A 35 -8.45 -1.19 0.50
CA PRO A 35 -9.32 -0.36 1.33
C PRO A 35 -9.14 1.14 1.13
N ASP A 36 -7.94 1.59 0.77
CA ASP A 36 -7.62 3.00 0.58
C ASP A 36 -8.00 3.55 -0.80
N ILE A 37 -8.64 2.73 -1.65
CA ILE A 37 -9.23 3.20 -2.90
C ILE A 37 -10.30 4.29 -2.68
N ASP A 38 -10.90 4.32 -1.50
CA ASP A 38 -11.84 5.36 -1.08
C ASP A 38 -11.19 6.74 -1.13
N THR A 39 -9.89 6.83 -0.80
CA THR A 39 -9.14 8.07 -0.86
C THR A 39 -9.09 8.64 -2.27
N LEU A 40 -8.81 7.77 -3.26
CA LEU A 40 -8.84 8.16 -4.67
C LEU A 40 -10.26 8.60 -5.04
N SER A 41 -11.27 7.86 -4.58
CA SER A 41 -12.68 8.17 -4.88
C SER A 41 -13.13 9.52 -4.33
N ILE A 42 -12.70 9.87 -3.11
CA ILE A 42 -13.00 11.16 -2.45
C ILE A 42 -12.27 12.30 -3.15
N GLU A 43 -10.97 12.17 -3.41
CA GLU A 43 -10.15 13.23 -4.03
C GLU A 43 -10.58 13.52 -5.47
N PHE A 44 -10.97 12.51 -6.23
CA PHE A 44 -11.51 12.68 -7.59
C PHE A 44 -13.02 12.98 -7.64
N LYS A 45 -13.69 13.11 -6.48
CA LYS A 45 -15.15 13.29 -6.37
C LYS A 45 -15.97 12.27 -7.18
N LEU A 46 -15.45 11.04 -7.32
CA LEU A 46 -16.06 9.97 -8.10
C LEU A 46 -17.35 9.47 -7.43
N LEU A 47 -17.39 9.51 -6.10
CA LEU A 47 -18.52 9.08 -5.29
C LEU A 47 -18.83 10.18 -4.27
N SER A 48 -20.12 10.46 -4.04
CA SER A 48 -20.60 11.37 -2.99
C SER A 48 -20.51 10.71 -1.60
N LEU A 49 -19.33 10.22 -1.24
CA LEU A 49 -19.07 9.62 0.06
C LEU A 49 -18.69 10.73 1.03
N ASN A 50 -19.35 10.75 2.18
CA ASN A 50 -18.89 11.58 3.29
C ASN A 50 -17.52 11.07 3.77
N SER A 51 -16.70 11.96 4.33
CA SER A 51 -15.34 11.68 4.84
C SER A 51 -15.25 10.56 5.88
N HIS A 52 -16.38 10.08 6.40
CA HIS A 52 -16.48 9.04 7.42
C HIS A 52 -17.09 7.73 6.91
N ASN A 53 -17.68 7.72 5.71
CA ASN A 53 -18.34 6.55 5.13
C ASN A 53 -17.47 5.92 4.03
N THR A 54 -16.34 5.37 4.43
CA THR A 54 -15.36 4.74 3.53
C THR A 54 -15.75 3.27 3.26
N PHE A 55 -16.23 2.97 2.05
CA PHE A 55 -16.71 1.63 1.69
C PHE A 55 -15.58 0.59 1.68
N GLY A 56 -14.37 0.96 1.27
CA GLY A 56 -13.19 0.12 1.22
C GLY A 56 -12.73 -0.35 2.61
N HIS A 57 -13.06 0.39 3.67
CA HIS A 57 -12.77 0.01 5.06
C HIS A 57 -13.86 -0.87 5.69
N SER A 58 -14.82 -1.35 4.90
CA SER A 58 -15.89 -2.23 5.37
C SER A 58 -15.48 -3.70 5.43
N ILE A 59 -15.65 -4.33 6.59
CA ILE A 59 -15.53 -5.79 6.73
C ILE A 59 -16.59 -6.52 5.90
N ILE A 60 -17.79 -5.94 5.77
CA ILE A 60 -18.88 -6.53 4.98
C ILE A 60 -18.50 -6.58 3.51
N LEU A 61 -17.90 -5.49 2.99
CA LEU A 61 -17.41 -5.48 1.61
C LEU A 61 -16.25 -6.45 1.42
N ALA A 62 -15.31 -6.52 2.36
CA ALA A 62 -14.22 -7.49 2.31
C ALA A 62 -14.74 -8.93 2.22
N LEU A 63 -15.73 -9.29 3.04
CA LEU A 63 -16.40 -10.59 3.02
C LEU A 63 -17.13 -10.84 1.69
N LEU A 64 -17.79 -9.82 1.13
CA LEU A 64 -18.49 -9.95 -0.15
C LEU A 64 -17.52 -10.18 -1.31
N ILE A 65 -16.42 -9.42 -1.36
CA ILE A 65 -15.34 -9.63 -2.35
C ILE A 65 -14.76 -11.04 -2.19
N TYR A 66 -14.49 -11.48 -0.97
CA TYR A 66 -14.00 -12.83 -0.70
C TYR A 66 -14.97 -13.90 -1.20
N LEU A 67 -16.27 -13.74 -0.94
CA LEU A 67 -17.31 -14.67 -1.41
C LEU A 67 -17.35 -14.75 -2.94
N ILE A 68 -17.27 -13.62 -3.65
CA ILE A 68 -17.21 -13.60 -5.12
C ILE A 68 -16.00 -14.38 -5.62
N LEU A 69 -14.83 -14.18 -4.99
CA LEU A 69 -13.61 -14.86 -5.39
C LEU A 69 -13.65 -16.37 -5.07
N LEU A 70 -14.34 -16.77 -3.99
CA LEU A 70 -14.62 -18.18 -3.70
C LEU A 70 -15.55 -18.82 -4.74
N ILE A 71 -16.55 -18.09 -5.24
CA ILE A 71 -17.39 -18.56 -6.36
C ILE A 71 -16.52 -18.76 -7.62
N VAL A 72 -15.62 -17.83 -7.93
CA VAL A 72 -14.67 -17.97 -9.06
C VAL A 72 -13.76 -19.19 -8.86
N TYR A 73 -13.30 -19.44 -7.64
CA TYR A 73 -12.55 -20.65 -7.31
C TYR A 73 -13.40 -21.92 -7.52
N GLU A 74 -14.65 -21.93 -7.08
CA GLU A 74 -15.55 -23.08 -7.20
C GLU A 74 -15.84 -23.42 -8.66
N VAL A 75 -16.01 -22.42 -9.52
CA VAL A 75 -16.20 -22.60 -10.97
C VAL A 75 -14.93 -23.12 -11.64
N ASN A 76 -13.76 -22.58 -11.27
CA ASN A 76 -12.52 -22.86 -12.01
C ASN A 76 -11.72 -24.05 -11.45
N LYS A 77 -11.94 -24.42 -10.19
CA LYS A 77 -11.26 -25.49 -9.44
C LYS A 77 -9.72 -25.44 -9.47
N LYS A 78 -9.13 -24.24 -9.58
CA LYS A 78 -7.67 -24.03 -9.53
C LYS A 78 -7.26 -23.35 -8.24
N ASN A 79 -6.31 -23.94 -7.51
CA ASN A 79 -5.85 -23.44 -6.21
C ASN A 79 -5.33 -21.99 -6.25
N LYS A 80 -4.80 -21.53 -7.38
CA LYS A 80 -4.38 -20.13 -7.54
C LYS A 80 -5.49 -19.12 -7.26
N TYR A 81 -6.75 -19.43 -7.58
CA TYR A 81 -7.89 -18.55 -7.27
C TYR A 81 -8.23 -18.57 -5.77
N LEU A 82 -8.10 -19.72 -5.11
CA LEU A 82 -8.23 -19.81 -3.66
C LEU A 82 -7.13 -19.02 -2.96
N ASN A 83 -5.89 -19.14 -3.42
CA ASN A 83 -4.74 -18.40 -2.91
C ASN A 83 -4.92 -16.89 -3.08
N LEU A 84 -5.42 -16.46 -4.24
CA LEU A 84 -5.78 -15.05 -4.50
C LEU A 84 -6.86 -14.57 -3.54
N SER A 85 -7.92 -15.37 -3.34
CA SER A 85 -9.02 -15.06 -2.42
C SER A 85 -8.49 -14.87 -1.00
N ASN A 86 -7.71 -15.85 -0.51
CA ASN A 86 -7.17 -15.86 0.84
C ASN A 86 -6.16 -14.73 1.06
N GLY A 87 -5.27 -14.49 0.10
CA GLY A 87 -4.30 -13.39 0.15
C GLY A 87 -4.99 -12.05 0.23
N LEU A 88 -5.91 -11.77 -0.71
CA LEU A 88 -6.65 -10.52 -0.76
C LEU A 88 -7.46 -10.27 0.52
N MET A 89 -8.20 -11.27 0.99
CA MET A 89 -8.99 -11.18 2.22
C MET A 89 -8.12 -10.91 3.45
N LEU A 90 -7.02 -11.64 3.62
CA LEU A 90 -6.11 -11.46 4.74
C LEU A 90 -5.45 -10.07 4.70
N GLY A 91 -5.13 -9.56 3.51
CA GLY A 91 -4.64 -8.20 3.32
C GLY A 91 -5.66 -7.15 3.74
N MET A 92 -6.90 -7.26 3.25
CA MET A 92 -7.97 -6.30 3.59
C MET A 92 -8.28 -6.32 5.09
N LEU A 93 -8.37 -7.50 5.70
CA LEU A 93 -8.63 -7.61 7.14
C LEU A 93 -7.49 -7.02 7.96
N LEU A 94 -6.23 -7.27 7.59
CA LEU A 94 -5.08 -6.69 8.29
C LEU A 94 -5.07 -5.18 8.18
N HIS A 95 -5.38 -4.64 7.00
CA HIS A 95 -5.52 -3.19 6.80
C HIS A 95 -6.59 -2.60 7.70
N ILE A 96 -7.83 -3.10 7.60
CA ILE A 96 -8.99 -2.59 8.37
C ILE A 96 -8.72 -2.71 9.88
N PHE A 97 -8.18 -3.83 10.33
CA PHE A 97 -7.84 -4.04 11.74
C PHE A 97 -6.77 -3.05 12.20
N SER A 98 -5.69 -2.89 11.43
CA SER A 98 -4.60 -1.97 11.79
C SER A 98 -5.09 -0.53 11.82
N ASP A 99 -5.90 -0.13 10.85
CA ASP A 99 -6.50 1.20 10.81
C ASP A 99 -7.46 1.43 11.99
N SER A 100 -8.22 0.43 12.43
CA SER A 100 -9.07 0.56 13.62
C SER A 100 -8.27 0.84 14.90
N ILE A 101 -6.98 0.47 14.95
CA ILE A 101 -6.09 0.65 16.10
C ILE A 101 -5.22 1.91 15.98
N ILE A 102 -4.73 2.22 14.77
CA ILE A 102 -3.71 3.23 14.51
C ILE A 102 -4.32 4.52 13.96
N SER A 103 -5.44 4.44 13.23
CA SER A 103 -6.05 5.62 12.63
C SER A 103 -6.53 6.58 13.71
N ILE A 104 -6.22 7.84 13.47
CA ILE A 104 -6.67 8.96 14.31
C ILE A 104 -7.99 9.54 13.78
N ASN A 105 -8.42 9.09 12.59
CA ASN A 105 -9.73 9.44 12.04
C ASN A 105 -10.72 8.31 12.34
N PRO A 106 -11.99 8.64 12.62
CA PRO A 106 -13.05 7.66 12.78
C PRO A 106 -13.24 6.81 11.52
N ILE A 107 -13.45 5.51 11.70
CA ILE A 107 -13.63 4.54 10.59
C ILE A 107 -14.97 3.81 10.75
N ASN A 108 -15.71 3.70 9.65
CA ASN A 108 -16.98 2.96 9.57
C ASN A 108 -16.78 1.52 9.10
N VAL A 109 -16.28 0.68 10.01
CA VAL A 109 -15.95 -0.73 9.76
C VAL A 109 -17.15 -1.57 9.31
N PHE A 110 -18.36 -1.20 9.73
CA PHE A 110 -19.60 -1.93 9.44
C PHE A 110 -20.44 -1.33 8.31
N TRP A 111 -19.91 -0.36 7.53
CA TRP A 111 -20.63 0.17 6.38
C TRP A 111 -21.09 -0.99 5.45
N PRO A 112 -22.31 -1.00 4.90
CA PRO A 112 -23.32 0.07 4.90
C PRO A 112 -24.31 0.00 6.07
N LEU A 113 -24.10 -0.85 7.08
CA LEU A 113 -24.99 -0.92 8.23
C LEU A 113 -24.91 0.38 9.06
N PRO A 114 -26.02 0.82 9.68
CA PRO A 114 -26.11 2.10 10.40
C PRO A 114 -25.49 2.02 11.80
N PHE A 115 -24.25 1.53 11.89
CA PHE A 115 -23.46 1.56 13.11
C PHE A 115 -22.58 2.81 13.16
N ASN A 116 -22.28 3.26 14.38
CA ASN A 116 -21.40 4.40 14.60
C ASN A 116 -19.95 4.09 14.21
N SER A 117 -19.21 5.14 13.87
CA SER A 117 -17.77 5.05 13.64
C SER A 117 -17.03 4.63 14.89
N ILE A 118 -15.93 3.91 14.70
CA ILE A 118 -14.99 3.58 15.77
C ILE A 118 -13.88 4.64 15.76
N ASN A 119 -13.63 5.26 16.91
CA ASN A 119 -12.47 6.12 17.14
C ASN A 119 -11.84 5.80 18.50
N LEU A 120 -10.51 5.64 18.53
CA LEU A 120 -9.76 5.35 19.76
C LEU A 120 -9.04 6.58 20.33
N TYR A 121 -8.84 7.64 19.54
CA TYR A 121 -8.05 8.80 19.95
C TYR A 121 -8.81 10.11 19.72
N ASP A 122 -8.94 10.92 20.77
CA ASP A 122 -9.64 12.22 20.73
C ASP A 122 -8.72 13.44 20.94
N ASN A 123 -7.39 13.27 20.94
CA ASN A 123 -6.46 14.33 21.37
C ASN A 123 -5.85 15.13 20.19
N ILE A 124 -6.30 16.39 20.02
CA ILE A 124 -6.14 17.20 18.79
C ILE A 124 -4.74 17.83 18.62
N LEU A 125 -4.03 18.18 19.70
CA LEU A 125 -2.80 18.99 19.61
C LEU A 125 -1.55 18.18 19.22
N ILE A 126 -1.39 16.99 19.77
CA ILE A 126 -0.31 16.04 19.42
C ILE A 126 -0.43 15.62 17.95
N HIS A 127 -1.65 15.65 17.41
CA HIS A 127 -1.96 15.22 16.06
C HIS A 127 -1.27 16.06 14.97
N TYR A 128 -1.16 17.38 15.16
CA TYR A 128 -0.66 18.26 14.09
C TYR A 128 0.84 18.11 13.80
N TYR A 129 1.68 18.14 14.85
CA TYR A 129 3.13 18.06 14.67
C TYR A 129 3.58 16.66 14.27
N LEU A 130 3.00 15.61 14.86
CA LEU A 130 3.31 14.23 14.47
C LEU A 130 2.90 13.94 13.01
N LYS A 131 1.80 14.51 12.54
CA LYS A 131 1.32 14.29 11.17
C LYS A 131 2.35 14.68 10.11
N ILE A 132 3.10 15.76 10.31
CA ILE A 132 4.13 16.19 9.35
C ILE A 132 5.22 15.13 9.20
N TYR A 133 5.77 14.64 10.32
CA TYR A 133 6.81 13.62 10.31
C TYR A 133 6.30 12.29 9.76
N ILE A 134 5.08 11.89 10.13
CA ILE A 134 4.44 10.68 9.63
C ILE A 134 4.26 10.76 8.11
N ASN A 135 3.77 11.89 7.59
CA ASN A 135 3.56 12.07 6.15
C ASN A 135 4.85 11.94 5.34
N ILE A 136 5.94 12.55 5.81
CA ILE A 136 7.26 12.42 5.17
C ILE A 136 7.73 10.96 5.21
N PHE A 137 7.60 10.31 6.37
CA PHE A 137 7.97 8.91 6.54
C PHE A 137 7.18 7.98 5.61
N LEU A 138 5.87 8.20 5.46
CA LEU A 138 5.00 7.43 4.56
C LEU A 138 5.45 7.51 3.10
N PHE A 139 5.93 8.68 2.63
CA PHE A 139 6.49 8.79 1.28
C PHE A 139 7.80 8.02 1.13
N PHE A 140 8.67 7.98 2.14
CA PHE A 140 9.86 7.13 2.11
C PHE A 140 9.51 5.64 2.01
N LEU A 141 8.42 5.21 2.64
CA LEU A 141 7.96 3.83 2.54
C LEU A 141 7.38 3.49 1.16
N PHE A 142 6.70 4.43 0.48
CA PHE A 142 6.31 4.22 -0.92
C PHE A 142 7.53 4.07 -1.84
N ARG A 143 8.57 4.92 -1.67
CA ARG A 143 9.84 4.76 -2.40
C ARG A 143 10.45 3.39 -2.18
N TYR A 144 10.46 2.91 -0.93
CA TYR A 144 10.95 1.58 -0.60
C TYR A 144 10.14 0.50 -1.32
N PHE A 145 8.82 0.63 -1.36
CA PHE A 145 7.96 -0.28 -2.11
C PHE A 145 8.29 -0.27 -3.62
N PHE A 146 8.55 0.89 -4.23
CA PHE A 146 8.96 0.99 -5.64
C PHE A 146 10.30 0.31 -5.89
N PHE A 147 11.28 0.54 -5.02
CA PHE A 147 12.57 -0.13 -5.07
C PHE A 147 12.42 -1.66 -4.97
N TYR A 148 11.67 -2.14 -3.99
CA TYR A 148 11.38 -3.57 -3.83
C TYR A 148 10.71 -4.17 -5.07
N SER A 149 9.76 -3.44 -5.67
CA SER A 149 9.05 -3.86 -6.89
C SER A 149 9.99 -3.94 -8.10
N ILE A 150 10.96 -3.02 -8.22
CA ILE A 150 12.02 -3.06 -9.23
C ILE A 150 12.88 -4.31 -9.03
N GLU A 151 13.33 -4.58 -7.81
CA GLU A 151 14.13 -5.76 -7.48
C GLU A 151 13.39 -7.07 -7.81
N CYS A 152 12.10 -7.17 -7.46
CA CYS A 152 11.28 -8.32 -7.84
C CYS A 152 11.28 -8.51 -9.36
N ASN A 153 11.07 -7.43 -10.12
CA ASN A 153 11.02 -7.49 -11.58
C ASN A 153 12.35 -7.85 -12.23
N LEU A 154 13.46 -7.26 -11.75
CA LEU A 154 14.82 -7.53 -12.26
C LEU A 154 15.23 -8.98 -12.05
N ASN A 155 14.83 -9.56 -10.92
CA ASN A 155 15.18 -10.92 -10.54
C ASN A 155 14.25 -11.97 -11.17
N SER A 156 13.01 -11.59 -11.53
CA SER A 156 12.06 -12.49 -12.16
C SER A 156 12.44 -12.92 -13.59
N LYS A 157 11.88 -14.05 -14.05
CA LYS A 157 11.98 -14.50 -15.45
C LYS A 157 11.27 -13.55 -16.43
N TYR A 158 10.28 -12.79 -15.95
CA TYR A 158 9.43 -11.90 -16.75
C TYR A 158 9.80 -10.43 -16.54
N LYS A 159 11.00 -10.06 -17.01
CA LYS A 159 11.51 -8.69 -16.84
C LYS A 159 10.65 -7.69 -17.62
N ASN A 160 9.93 -6.83 -16.91
CA ASN A 160 9.18 -5.74 -17.51
C ASN A 160 9.97 -4.42 -17.47
N GLY A 161 10.75 -4.16 -18.51
CA GLY A 161 11.59 -2.95 -18.59
C GLY A 161 10.78 -1.64 -18.55
N TYR A 162 9.55 -1.63 -19.05
CA TYR A 162 8.67 -0.46 -18.95
C TYR A 162 8.27 -0.20 -17.49
N LEU A 163 7.92 -1.25 -16.74
CA LEU A 163 7.58 -1.13 -15.33
C LEU A 163 8.77 -0.61 -14.51
N ILE A 164 9.96 -1.12 -14.75
CA ILE A 164 11.18 -0.66 -14.08
C ILE A 164 11.42 0.84 -14.37
N LYS A 165 11.29 1.27 -15.64
CA LYS A 165 11.41 2.68 -16.01
C LYS A 165 10.37 3.55 -15.30
N LEU A 166 9.11 3.10 -15.26
CA LEU A 166 8.02 3.80 -14.58
C LEU A 166 8.29 3.95 -13.08
N LEU A 167 8.71 2.88 -12.40
CA LEU A 167 9.00 2.91 -10.96
C LEU A 167 10.22 3.77 -10.64
N SER A 168 11.29 3.68 -11.43
CA SER A 168 12.47 4.54 -11.29
C SER A 168 12.15 6.01 -11.52
N PHE A 169 11.29 6.32 -12.47
CA PHE A 169 10.79 7.68 -12.69
C PHE A 169 9.91 8.15 -11.52
N SER A 170 9.04 7.28 -11.02
CA SER A 170 8.15 7.58 -9.89
C SER A 170 8.93 7.88 -8.61
N MET A 171 10.04 7.17 -8.35
CA MET A 171 10.95 7.49 -7.24
C MET A 171 11.56 8.90 -7.36
N LYS A 172 11.83 9.39 -8.58
CA LYS A 172 12.30 10.77 -8.78
C LYS A 172 11.20 11.79 -8.51
N ILE A 173 9.98 11.50 -8.99
CA ILE A 173 8.79 12.33 -8.70
C ILE A 173 8.53 12.40 -7.19
N GLU A 174 8.58 11.28 -6.47
CA GLU A 174 8.39 11.27 -5.02
C GLU A 174 9.43 12.11 -4.29
N TYR A 175 10.69 12.12 -4.74
CA TYR A 175 11.71 13.00 -4.15
C TYR A 175 11.32 14.47 -4.28
N PHE A 176 10.80 14.85 -5.45
CA PHE A 176 10.33 16.19 -5.72
C PHE A 176 9.10 16.54 -4.86
N ILE A 177 8.13 15.63 -4.74
CA ILE A 177 6.95 15.79 -3.89
C ILE A 177 7.36 16.01 -2.42
N ILE A 178 8.25 15.17 -1.88
CA ILE A 178 8.74 15.30 -0.50
C ILE A 178 9.41 16.67 -0.30
N SER A 179 10.32 17.05 -1.20
CA SER A 179 11.01 18.35 -1.15
C SER A 179 10.03 19.53 -1.19
N LEU A 180 9.06 19.49 -2.11
CA LEU A 180 8.04 20.52 -2.26
C LEU A 180 7.12 20.58 -1.03
N TYR A 181 6.75 19.43 -0.47
CA TYR A 181 5.94 19.35 0.75
C TYR A 181 6.66 19.99 1.93
N ILE A 182 7.94 19.64 2.18
CA ILE A 182 8.77 20.24 3.23
C ILE A 182 8.89 21.75 3.02
N PHE A 183 9.18 22.20 1.79
CA PHE A 183 9.30 23.61 1.47
C PHE A 183 8.03 24.40 1.80
N THR A 184 6.85 23.90 1.43
CA THR A 184 5.58 24.57 1.74
C THR A 184 5.25 24.58 3.23
N ILE A 185 5.65 23.55 3.99
CA ILE A 185 5.55 23.55 5.45
C ILE A 185 6.43 24.64 6.06
N LEU A 186 7.68 24.77 5.61
CA LEU A 186 8.62 25.79 6.11
C LEU A 186 8.11 27.22 5.86
N LEU A 187 7.40 27.45 4.74
CA LEU A 187 6.74 28.72 4.44
C LEU A 187 5.42 28.96 5.20
N GLY A 188 4.96 28.00 6.02
CA GLY A 188 3.70 28.10 6.75
C GLY A 188 2.45 28.00 5.87
N LEU A 189 2.57 27.53 4.63
CA LEU A 189 1.50 27.45 3.63
C LEU A 189 0.64 26.18 3.83
N LYS A 190 -0.12 26.12 4.94
CA LYS A 190 -0.86 24.92 5.37
C LYS A 190 -1.76 24.31 4.29
N ASN A 191 -2.61 25.13 3.63
CA ASN A 191 -3.55 24.62 2.62
C ASN A 191 -2.82 24.02 1.41
N ILE A 192 -1.75 24.68 0.95
CA ILE A 192 -0.95 24.21 -0.18
C ILE A 192 -0.21 22.92 0.20
N SER A 193 0.34 22.84 1.41
CA SER A 193 1.01 21.62 1.88
C SER A 193 0.05 20.42 1.92
N ASN A 194 -1.20 20.60 2.34
CA ASN A 194 -2.21 19.54 2.33
C ASN A 194 -2.54 19.09 0.90
N ILE A 195 -2.68 20.04 -0.04
CA ILE A 195 -2.93 19.72 -1.46
C ILE A 195 -1.76 18.93 -2.06
N ILE A 196 -0.52 19.34 -1.79
CA ILE A 196 0.68 18.63 -2.26
C ILE A 196 0.73 17.23 -1.69
N PHE A 197 0.45 17.08 -0.38
CA PHE A 197 0.41 15.77 0.26
C PHE A 197 -0.63 14.87 -0.38
N ASN A 198 -1.89 15.32 -0.49
CA ASN A 198 -2.97 14.50 -1.05
C ASN A 198 -2.70 14.13 -2.51
N ALA A 199 -2.26 15.09 -3.34
CA ALA A 199 -1.94 14.83 -4.74
C ALA A 199 -0.78 13.83 -4.88
N GLY A 200 0.28 14.01 -4.07
CA GLY A 200 1.41 13.10 -4.05
C GLY A 200 1.03 11.71 -3.56
N TYR A 201 0.19 11.63 -2.53
CA TYR A 201 -0.34 10.38 -1.99
C TYR A 201 -1.13 9.59 -3.03
N CYS A 202 -2.07 10.26 -3.72
CA CYS A 202 -2.85 9.67 -4.79
C CYS A 202 -1.96 9.17 -5.94
N PHE A 203 -0.95 9.95 -6.32
CA PHE A 203 0.04 9.52 -7.31
C PHE A 203 0.77 8.25 -6.85
N SER A 204 1.32 8.24 -5.63
CA SER A 204 2.05 7.08 -5.11
C SER A 204 1.17 5.84 -5.05
N MET A 205 -0.08 5.96 -4.60
CA MET A 205 -1.05 4.87 -4.56
C MET A 205 -1.35 4.30 -5.94
N LEU A 206 -1.56 5.15 -6.95
CA LEU A 206 -1.76 4.70 -8.33
C LEU A 206 -0.55 3.92 -8.86
N VAL A 207 0.66 4.39 -8.57
CA VAL A 207 1.89 3.68 -8.95
C VAL A 207 2.00 2.34 -8.22
N VAL A 208 1.64 2.26 -6.94
CA VAL A 208 1.58 0.98 -6.19
C VAL A 208 0.63 0.00 -6.86
N TYR A 209 -0.59 0.42 -7.20
CA TYR A 209 -1.53 -0.45 -7.93
C TYR A 209 -0.93 -0.94 -9.26
N ILE A 210 -0.37 -0.04 -10.06
CA ILE A 210 0.27 -0.41 -11.33
C ILE A 210 1.43 -1.39 -11.10
N ALA A 211 2.23 -1.19 -10.05
CA ALA A 211 3.34 -2.06 -9.68
C ALA A 211 2.87 -3.46 -9.29
N ILE A 212 1.80 -3.58 -8.51
CA ILE A 212 1.24 -4.87 -8.10
C ILE A 212 0.66 -5.60 -9.32
N PHE A 213 -0.16 -4.92 -10.14
CA PHE A 213 -0.79 -5.56 -11.30
C PHE A 213 0.20 -5.93 -12.40
N LYS A 214 1.07 -5.00 -12.82
CA LYS A 214 2.05 -5.28 -13.89
C LYS A 214 3.21 -6.16 -13.40
N GLY A 215 3.49 -6.15 -12.10
CA GLY A 215 4.52 -6.96 -11.47
C GLY A 215 3.99 -8.26 -10.86
N TRP A 216 2.73 -8.63 -11.09
CA TRP A 216 2.05 -9.73 -10.39
C TRP A 216 2.86 -11.02 -10.29
N SER A 217 3.41 -11.48 -11.42
CA SER A 217 4.20 -12.71 -11.50
C SER A 217 5.59 -12.57 -10.87
N SER A 218 6.12 -11.36 -10.71
CA SER A 218 7.46 -11.10 -10.17
C SER A 218 7.52 -11.21 -8.64
N TYR A 219 6.42 -10.97 -7.93
CA TYR A 219 6.40 -11.00 -6.46
C TYR A 219 6.46 -12.41 -5.87
N ASN A 220 6.12 -13.45 -6.64
CA ASN A 220 6.23 -14.85 -6.21
C ASN A 220 7.67 -15.39 -6.27
N TYR A 221 8.64 -14.61 -6.78
CA TYR A 221 9.97 -15.11 -7.13
C TYR A 221 11.01 -15.07 -5.98
N LEU A 222 10.82 -14.21 -4.97
CA LEU A 222 11.90 -13.92 -4.00
C LEU A 222 12.20 -15.04 -2.99
N ASP A 223 11.50 -16.18 -3.04
CA ASP A 223 11.80 -17.35 -2.19
C ASP A 223 12.53 -18.50 -2.91
N ASP A 224 12.63 -18.49 -4.25
CA ASP A 224 13.27 -19.58 -5.00
C ASP A 224 14.81 -19.61 -4.86
N LYS A 225 15.40 -18.64 -4.15
CA LYS A 225 16.84 -18.56 -3.93
C LYS A 225 17.21 -18.43 -2.46
N LYS A 226 17.46 -19.59 -1.84
CA LYS A 226 18.42 -19.78 -0.73
C LYS A 226 19.83 -19.20 -1.00
N ASN A 227 20.09 -18.61 -2.18
CA ASN A 227 21.41 -18.12 -2.62
C ASN A 227 21.54 -16.58 -2.69
N ILE A 228 20.50 -15.77 -2.39
CA ILE A 228 20.59 -14.29 -2.50
C ILE A 228 21.01 -13.59 -1.20
N GLU A 229 20.95 -14.26 -0.03
CA GLU A 229 21.34 -13.61 1.24
C GLU A 229 22.81 -13.13 1.28
N LYS A 230 23.67 -13.64 0.39
CA LYS A 230 25.03 -13.10 0.21
C LYS A 230 25.09 -11.83 -0.64
N ASP A 231 24.07 -11.51 -1.44
CA ASP A 231 24.12 -10.48 -2.48
C ASP A 231 23.31 -9.21 -2.16
N LEU A 232 22.33 -9.29 -1.25
CA LEU A 232 21.53 -8.13 -0.87
C LEU A 232 22.33 -7.12 -0.03
N PHE A 233 23.12 -7.62 0.93
CA PHE A 233 24.00 -6.79 1.77
C PHE A 233 25.35 -6.48 1.13
N SER A 234 25.73 -7.11 0.01
CA SER A 234 26.96 -6.75 -0.73
C SER A 234 26.72 -5.50 -1.57
N LYS A 235 25.60 -5.43 -2.29
CA LYS A 235 25.23 -4.26 -3.11
C LYS A 235 24.89 -3.02 -2.28
N GLU A 236 24.26 -3.18 -1.13
CA GLU A 236 24.08 -2.08 -0.17
C GLU A 236 25.45 -1.56 0.33
N ARG A 237 26.41 -2.45 0.61
CA ARG A 237 27.77 -2.07 1.01
C ARG A 237 28.59 -1.43 -0.11
N GLU A 238 28.41 -1.87 -1.36
CA GLU A 238 29.06 -1.24 -2.53
C GLU A 238 28.51 0.16 -2.80
N MET A 239 27.21 0.40 -2.59
CA MET A 239 26.64 1.74 -2.72
C MET A 239 27.01 2.70 -1.58
N ILE A 240 27.28 2.18 -0.37
CA ILE A 240 27.73 2.98 0.77
C ILE A 240 29.24 3.31 0.67
N ASN A 241 30.04 2.44 0.05
CA ASN A 241 31.49 2.62 -0.08
C ASN A 241 31.94 3.37 -1.35
N LEU A 242 31.01 3.93 -2.13
CA LEU A 242 31.29 4.74 -3.32
C LEU A 242 31.24 6.26 -3.05
N HIS A 243 31.32 6.68 -1.78
CA HIS A 243 31.50 8.07 -1.37
C HIS A 243 32.83 8.29 -0.66
#